data_AF-R5MDE6-F1
#
_entry.id   AF-R5MDE6-F1
#
_cell.length_a   1.000
_cell.length_b   1.000
_cell.length_c   1.000
_cell.angle_alpha   90.00
_cell.angle_beta   90.00
_cell.angle_gamma   90.00
#
_symmetry.space_group_name_H-M   'P 1'
#
loop_
_entity.id
_entity.type
_entity.pdbx_description
1 polymer ?
#
loop_
_entity_poly.entity_id
_entity_poly.type
_entity_poly.pdbx_seq_one_letter_code
_entity_poly.pdbx_strand_id
1 'polypeptide(L)'
;MQTRLNELAIRTMCYDEGDPKRIQHLIKVHYFARLIGMSEQLAPEVLFILEAAAIVHDIGIHICEKKYGTCDGKHQELEGPAVAKNILSETGGFTPKQTERICWLVGHHHTYHDITAIDHQILVEADFLVNIYEDNLPLEAIRKVRQTIFKTASGIELLDKMFLQTYSPSGN
;
A
#
# COMPACT_ATOMS: atom_id res chain seq x y z
N MET A 1 -0.96 15.90 -11.87
CA MET A 1 -0.93 14.88 -10.80
C MET A 1 -0.74 13.49 -11.37
N GLN A 2 -1.60 13.02 -12.30
CA GLN A 2 -1.47 11.68 -12.90
C GLN A 2 -0.09 11.40 -13.53
N THR A 3 0.45 12.34 -14.32
CA THR A 3 1.80 12.21 -14.91
C THR A 3 2.89 12.03 -13.84
N ARG A 4 2.73 12.64 -12.66
CA ARG A 4 3.72 12.57 -11.58
C ARG A 4 3.68 11.24 -10.84
N LEU A 5 2.48 10.68 -10.61
CA LEU A 5 2.35 9.34 -10.02
C LEU A 5 2.94 8.28 -10.95
N ASN A 6 2.76 8.41 -12.27
CA ASN A 6 3.40 7.53 -13.23
C ASN A 6 4.93 7.63 -13.17
N GLU A 7 5.45 8.85 -13.10
CA GLU A 7 6.89 9.13 -13.01
C GLU A 7 7.51 8.63 -11.68
N LEU A 8 6.74 8.69 -10.59
CA LEU A 8 7.09 8.08 -9.30
C LEU A 8 7.14 6.56 -9.43
N ALA A 9 6.09 5.94 -9.98
CA ALA A 9 5.99 4.50 -10.16
C ALA A 9 7.13 3.94 -11.02
N ILE A 10 7.51 4.63 -12.11
CA ILE A 10 8.65 4.24 -12.95
C ILE A 10 9.95 4.26 -12.14
N ARG A 11 10.21 5.29 -11.33
CA ARG A 11 11.42 5.33 -10.48
C ARG A 11 11.42 4.25 -9.41
N THR A 12 10.28 4.00 -8.76
CA THR A 12 10.16 2.89 -7.81
C THR A 12 10.47 1.56 -8.47
N MET A 13 9.95 1.31 -9.69
CA MET A 13 10.26 0.10 -10.45
C MET A 13 11.75 0.01 -10.83
N CYS A 14 12.39 1.12 -11.16
CA CYS A 14 13.83 1.14 -11.40
C CYS A 14 14.63 0.84 -10.13
N TYR A 15 14.16 1.27 -8.96
CA TYR A 15 14.77 0.90 -7.69
C TYR A 15 14.63 -0.60 -7.43
N ASP A 16 13.43 -1.16 -7.68
CA ASP A 16 13.12 -2.58 -7.53
C ASP A 16 13.51 -3.45 -8.76
N GLU A 17 14.42 -2.97 -9.61
CA GLU A 17 14.80 -3.66 -10.84
C GLU A 17 15.26 -5.11 -10.57
N GLY A 18 14.67 -6.06 -11.30
CA GLY A 18 14.95 -7.48 -11.14
C GLY A 18 14.09 -8.19 -10.09
N ASP A 19 13.20 -7.46 -9.39
CA ASP A 19 12.25 -8.04 -8.44
C ASP A 19 10.79 -7.95 -8.96
N PRO A 20 10.37 -8.88 -9.84
CA PRO A 20 9.02 -8.85 -10.39
C PRO A 20 7.93 -9.04 -9.34
N LYS A 21 8.25 -9.68 -8.19
CA LYS A 21 7.29 -9.85 -7.10
C LYS A 21 6.94 -8.48 -6.51
N ARG A 22 7.94 -7.68 -6.15
CA ARG A 22 7.72 -6.35 -5.56
C ARG A 22 7.08 -5.38 -6.54
N ILE A 23 7.51 -5.41 -7.80
CA ILE A 23 6.91 -4.58 -8.85
C ILE A 23 5.43 -4.92 -9.09
N GLN A 24 5.03 -6.19 -9.05
CA GLN A 24 3.63 -6.57 -9.16
C GLN A 24 2.83 -6.18 -7.91
N HIS A 25 3.41 -6.39 -6.73
CA HIS A 25 2.80 -6.06 -5.45
C HIS A 25 2.45 -4.56 -5.40
N LEU A 26 3.43 -3.68 -5.63
CA LEU A 26 3.23 -2.22 -5.56
C LEU A 26 2.16 -1.72 -6.53
N ILE A 27 2.07 -2.29 -7.74
CA ILE A 27 1.08 -1.87 -8.75
C ILE A 27 -0.34 -2.22 -8.31
N LYS A 28 -0.54 -3.41 -7.73
CA LYS A 28 -1.83 -3.83 -7.20
C LYS A 28 -2.23 -2.98 -5.99
N VAL A 29 -1.31 -2.78 -5.04
CA VAL A 29 -1.58 -1.97 -3.84
C VAL A 29 -1.92 -0.54 -4.23
N HIS A 30 -1.16 0.08 -5.13
CA HIS A 30 -1.45 1.43 -5.64
C HIS A 30 -2.88 1.54 -6.20
N TYR A 31 -3.28 0.59 -7.05
CA TYR A 31 -4.60 0.66 -7.68
C TYR A 31 -5.74 0.42 -6.67
N PHE A 32 -5.57 -0.50 -5.72
CA PHE A 32 -6.56 -0.69 -4.64
C PHE A 32 -6.66 0.54 -3.74
N ALA A 33 -5.54 1.14 -3.35
CA ALA A 33 -5.53 2.37 -2.55
C ALA A 33 -6.25 3.51 -3.27
N ARG A 34 -6.01 3.67 -4.58
CA ARG A 34 -6.72 4.63 -5.44
C ARG A 34 -8.23 4.35 -5.46
N LEU A 35 -8.62 3.09 -5.72
CA LEU A 35 -10.02 2.70 -5.85
C LEU A 35 -10.80 2.94 -4.55
N ILE A 36 -10.24 2.52 -3.41
CA ILE A 36 -10.84 2.74 -2.10
C ILE A 36 -10.89 4.24 -1.80
N GLY A 37 -9.79 4.98 -1.98
CA GLY A 37 -9.74 6.41 -1.71
C GLY A 37 -10.73 7.25 -2.54
N MET A 38 -10.95 6.87 -3.80
CA MET A 38 -11.98 7.51 -4.64
C MET A 38 -13.40 7.17 -4.16
N SER A 39 -13.64 5.93 -3.74
CA SER A 39 -14.95 5.46 -3.27
C SER A 39 -15.33 6.06 -1.91
N GLU A 40 -14.35 6.25 -1.04
CA GLU A 40 -14.46 6.97 0.24
C GLU A 40 -14.43 8.50 0.06
N GLN A 41 -14.42 9.01 -1.19
CA GLN A 41 -14.51 10.44 -1.52
C GLN A 41 -13.42 11.30 -0.87
N LEU A 42 -12.19 10.78 -0.81
CA LEU A 42 -11.07 11.54 -0.28
C LEU A 42 -10.86 12.85 -1.03
N ALA A 43 -10.51 13.90 -0.29
CA ALA A 43 -10.09 15.16 -0.89
C ALA A 43 -8.91 14.91 -1.86
N PRO A 44 -8.84 15.61 -3.01
CA PRO A 44 -7.84 15.34 -4.05
C PRO A 44 -6.38 15.31 -3.55
N GLU A 45 -6.05 16.18 -2.60
CA GLU A 45 -4.73 16.24 -1.99
C GLU A 45 -4.42 15.00 -1.15
N VAL A 46 -5.40 14.51 -0.37
CA VAL A 46 -5.24 13.31 0.46
C VAL A 46 -5.15 12.07 -0.41
N LEU A 47 -5.96 11.98 -1.48
CA LEU A 47 -5.88 10.90 -2.46
C LEU A 47 -4.51 10.88 -3.14
N PHE A 48 -3.99 12.04 -3.55
CA PHE A 48 -2.67 12.13 -4.17
C PHE A 48 -1.53 11.65 -3.24
N ILE A 49 -1.59 12.01 -1.95
CA ILE A 49 -0.64 11.55 -0.93
C ILE A 49 -0.75 10.03 -0.72
N LEU A 50 -1.97 9.52 -0.58
CA LEU A 50 -2.25 8.08 -0.43
C LEU A 50 -1.71 7.28 -1.62
N GLU A 51 -2.02 7.71 -2.84
CA GLU A 51 -1.56 7.07 -4.06
C GLU A 51 -0.03 7.06 -4.16
N ALA A 52 0.63 8.17 -3.81
CA ALA A 52 2.09 8.25 -3.80
C ALA A 52 2.70 7.35 -2.72
N ALA A 53 2.12 7.31 -1.51
CA ALA A 53 2.56 6.43 -0.43
C ALA A 53 2.41 4.96 -0.80
N ALA A 54 1.29 4.56 -1.41
CA ALA A 54 1.08 3.20 -1.89
C ALA A 54 2.12 2.77 -2.94
N ILE A 55 2.59 3.68 -3.79
CA ILE A 55 3.64 3.39 -4.77
C ILE A 55 4.98 3.08 -4.08
N VAL A 56 5.30 3.68 -2.94
CA VAL A 56 6.62 3.56 -2.28
C VAL A 56 6.58 2.85 -0.92
N HIS A 57 5.45 2.27 -0.51
CA HIS A 57 5.27 1.73 0.85
C HIS A 57 6.29 0.63 1.20
N ASP A 58 6.58 -0.25 0.23
CA ASP A 58 7.43 -1.42 0.39
C ASP A 58 8.93 -1.17 0.13
N ILE A 59 9.32 0.08 -0.17
CA ILE A 59 10.65 0.37 -0.72
C ILE A 59 11.81 0.15 0.26
N GLY A 60 11.50 -0.11 1.54
CA GLY A 60 12.50 -0.47 2.56
C GLY A 60 13.04 -1.90 2.44
N ILE A 61 12.38 -2.79 1.68
CA ILE A 61 12.67 -4.23 1.68
C ILE A 61 14.10 -4.54 1.26
N HIS A 62 14.58 -4.00 0.14
CA HIS A 62 15.95 -4.28 -0.34
C HIS A 62 17.02 -3.79 0.63
N ILE A 63 16.77 -2.69 1.36
CA ILE A 63 17.69 -2.23 2.40
C ILE A 63 17.69 -3.20 3.58
N CYS A 64 16.52 -3.69 3.99
CA CYS A 64 16.41 -4.66 5.07
C CYS A 64 17.10 -5.97 4.73
N GLU A 65 16.89 -6.50 3.53
CA GLU A 65 17.56 -7.72 3.06
C GLU A 65 19.09 -7.56 3.02
N LYS A 66 19.60 -6.40 2.55
CA LYS A 66 21.04 -6.10 2.53
C LYS A 66 21.65 -5.96 3.93
N LYS A 67 20.92 -5.37 4.89
CA LYS A 67 21.42 -5.10 6.25
C LYS A 67 21.22 -6.26 7.22
N TYR A 68 20.09 -6.97 7.12
CA TYR A 68 19.60 -7.91 8.12
C TYR A 68 19.39 -9.33 7.57
N GLY A 69 19.50 -9.54 6.25
CA GLY A 69 19.24 -10.82 5.59
C GLY A 69 17.76 -11.22 5.54
N THR A 70 16.87 -10.39 6.08
CA THR A 70 15.42 -10.57 6.10
C THR A 70 14.74 -9.20 6.19
N CYS A 71 13.44 -9.15 5.95
CA CYS A 71 12.64 -7.95 6.12
C CYS A 71 11.37 -8.28 6.89
N ASP A 72 11.27 -7.77 8.11
CA ASP A 72 10.00 -7.73 8.86
C ASP A 72 9.43 -6.32 8.82
N GLY A 73 8.15 -6.16 9.21
CA GLY A 73 7.48 -4.87 9.12
C GLY A 73 8.14 -3.76 9.93
N LYS A 74 8.80 -4.09 11.05
CA LYS A 74 9.47 -3.09 11.90
C LYS A 74 10.73 -2.54 11.23
N HIS A 75 11.55 -3.41 10.64
CA HIS A 75 12.73 -2.98 9.89
C HIS A 75 12.32 -2.23 8.63
N GLN A 76 11.24 -2.65 7.97
CA GLN A 76 10.72 -1.99 6.79
C GLN A 76 10.23 -0.56 7.08
N GLU A 77 9.48 -0.38 8.16
CA GLU A 77 9.05 0.95 8.64
C GLU A 77 10.24 1.84 9.04
N LEU A 78 11.33 1.24 9.54
CA LEU A 78 12.55 1.96 9.89
C LEU A 78 13.33 2.44 8.65
N GLU A 79 13.49 1.57 7.65
CA GLU A 79 14.38 1.80 6.52
C GLU A 79 13.68 2.47 5.32
N GLY A 80 12.37 2.21 5.14
CA GLY A 80 11.57 2.71 4.03
C GLY A 80 11.49 4.23 3.90
N PRO A 81 11.26 5.01 4.98
CA PRO A 81 11.04 6.46 4.88
C PRO A 81 12.19 7.23 4.23
N ALA A 82 13.43 6.84 4.53
CA ALA A 82 14.62 7.49 3.96
C ALA A 82 14.74 7.22 2.45
N VAL A 83 14.47 5.98 2.02
CA VAL A 83 14.49 5.59 0.61
C VAL A 83 13.35 6.27 -0.15
N ALA A 84 12.13 6.24 0.39
CA ALA A 84 10.97 6.92 -0.18
C ALA A 84 11.24 8.43 -0.38
N LYS A 85 11.86 9.09 0.60
CA LYS A 85 12.22 10.51 0.51
C LYS A 85 13.15 10.80 -0.67
N ASN A 86 14.15 9.94 -0.92
CA ASN A 86 15.09 10.10 -2.02
C ASN A 86 14.36 9.96 -3.37
N ILE A 87 13.55 8.92 -3.54
CA ILE A 87 12.79 8.69 -4.78
C ILE A 87 11.80 9.84 -5.04
N LEU A 88 11.11 10.34 -4.02
CA LEU A 88 10.21 11.50 -4.14
C LEU A 88 10.98 12.76 -4.55
N SER A 89 12.18 12.96 -4.01
CA SER A 89 13.05 14.09 -4.37
C SER A 89 13.52 14.01 -5.82
N GLU A 90 13.91 12.82 -6.28
CA GLU A 90 14.32 12.58 -7.67
C GLU A 90 13.16 12.69 -8.66
N THR A 91 11.95 12.31 -8.24
CA THR A 91 10.72 12.50 -9.02
C THR A 91 10.36 13.97 -9.13
N GLY A 92 10.52 14.72 -8.03
CA GLY A 92 10.26 16.15 -7.97
C GLY A 92 8.78 16.53 -7.91
N GLY A 93 8.54 17.80 -7.56
CA GLY A 93 7.20 18.41 -7.56
C GLY A 93 6.34 18.11 -6.33
N PHE A 94 6.81 17.31 -5.39
CA PHE A 94 6.17 17.13 -4.08
C PHE A 94 6.51 18.31 -3.16
N THR A 95 5.51 18.83 -2.44
CA THR A 95 5.74 19.83 -1.41
C THR A 95 6.40 19.18 -0.18
N PRO A 96 7.11 19.93 0.68
CA PRO A 96 7.68 19.38 1.90
C PRO A 96 6.65 18.66 2.79
N LYS A 97 5.42 19.20 2.88
CA LYS A 97 4.33 18.61 3.65
C LYS A 97 3.82 17.29 3.04
N GLN A 98 3.72 17.22 1.71
CA GLN A 98 3.37 15.97 1.02
C GLN A 98 4.44 14.92 1.27
N THR A 99 5.72 15.25 1.06
CA THR A 99 6.85 14.34 1.30
C THR A 99 6.88 13.84 2.74
N GLU A 100 6.70 14.73 3.72
CA GLU A 100 6.64 14.36 5.14
C GLU A 100 5.51 13.37 5.41
N ARG A 101 4.30 13.62 4.90
CA ARG A 101 3.16 12.72 5.11
C ARG A 101 3.36 11.37 4.41
N ILE A 102 3.90 11.36 3.18
CA ILE A 102 4.19 10.13 2.45
C ILE A 102 5.23 9.29 3.21
N CYS A 103 6.35 9.89 3.62
CA CYS A 103 7.37 9.20 4.42
C CYS A 103 6.82 8.71 5.76
N TRP A 104 5.92 9.46 6.40
CA TRP A 104 5.24 9.02 7.61
C TRP A 104 4.39 7.78 7.34
N LEU A 105 3.59 7.75 6.27
CA LEU A 105 2.79 6.58 5.90
C LEU A 105 3.67 5.35 5.63
N VAL A 106 4.77 5.52 4.88
CA VAL A 106 5.77 4.46 4.66
C VAL A 106 6.34 3.94 5.98
N GLY A 107 6.60 4.82 6.95
CA GLY A 107 7.15 4.44 8.25
C GLY A 107 6.15 3.88 9.26
N HIS A 108 4.86 3.75 8.91
CA HIS A 108 3.81 3.32 9.84
C HIS A 108 2.79 2.36 9.21
N HIS A 109 2.99 1.88 7.98
CA HIS A 109 2.01 1.02 7.29
C HIS A 109 1.91 -0.40 7.85
N HIS A 110 2.82 -0.84 8.73
CA HIS A 110 2.70 -2.07 9.51
C HIS A 110 2.23 -1.84 10.96
N THR A 111 1.93 -0.59 11.31
CA THR A 111 1.37 -0.19 12.61
C THR A 111 -0.15 -0.16 12.54
N TYR A 112 -0.78 -1.28 12.92
CA TYR A 112 -2.23 -1.49 12.75
C TYR A 112 -3.11 -1.02 13.93
N HIS A 113 -2.49 -0.62 15.04
CA HIS A 113 -3.21 -0.19 16.24
C HIS A 113 -3.38 1.33 16.20
N ASP A 114 -4.53 1.82 16.65
CA ASP A 114 -4.82 3.26 16.77
C ASP A 114 -4.66 4.07 15.47
N ILE A 115 -5.04 3.47 14.33
CA ILE A 115 -5.15 4.19 13.06
C ILE A 115 -6.25 5.25 13.17
N THR A 116 -5.87 6.52 13.05
CA THR A 116 -6.79 7.68 13.18
C THR A 116 -7.00 8.43 11.87
N ALA A 117 -6.12 8.24 10.89
CA ALA A 117 -6.16 8.95 9.62
C ALA A 117 -6.61 8.02 8.49
N ILE A 118 -7.51 8.52 7.63
CA ILE A 118 -8.16 7.71 6.59
C ILE A 118 -7.20 7.24 5.50
N ASP A 119 -6.19 8.04 5.15
CA ASP A 119 -5.13 7.65 4.21
C ASP A 119 -4.28 6.50 4.76
N HIS A 120 -3.95 6.51 6.05
CA HIS A 120 -3.26 5.40 6.70
C HIS A 120 -4.11 4.13 6.71
N GLN A 121 -5.39 4.25 7.07
CA GLN A 121 -6.32 3.12 7.06
C GLN A 121 -6.42 2.48 5.67
N ILE A 122 -6.56 3.29 4.61
CA ILE A 122 -6.70 2.79 3.26
C ILE A 122 -5.40 2.17 2.74
N LEU A 123 -4.24 2.73 3.07
CA LEU A 123 -2.96 2.14 2.70
C LEU A 123 -2.82 0.72 3.27
N VAL A 124 -3.14 0.56 4.56
CA VAL A 124 -3.13 -0.75 5.24
C VAL A 124 -4.11 -1.71 4.59
N GLU A 125 -5.36 -1.29 4.36
CA GLU A 125 -6.38 -2.14 3.73
C GLU A 125 -6.00 -2.58 2.31
N ALA A 126 -5.46 -1.67 1.51
CA ALA A 126 -5.03 -1.95 0.14
C ALA A 126 -3.88 -2.97 0.10
N ASP A 127 -2.91 -2.83 1.00
CA ASP A 127 -1.82 -3.80 1.18
C ASP A 127 -2.36 -5.18 1.59
N PHE A 128 -3.24 -5.23 2.59
CA PHE A 128 -3.87 -6.50 3.00
C PHE A 128 -4.66 -7.19 1.88
N LEU A 129 -5.37 -6.46 1.01
CA LEU A 129 -6.07 -7.07 -0.13
C LEU A 129 -5.11 -7.84 -1.04
N VAL A 130 -3.90 -7.30 -1.26
CA VAL A 130 -2.88 -7.93 -2.11
C VAL A 130 -2.21 -9.08 -1.36
N ASN A 131 -1.83 -8.88 -0.10
CA ASN A 131 -1.19 -9.91 0.72
C ASN A 131 -2.08 -11.14 0.90
N ILE A 132 -3.39 -10.97 1.11
CA ILE A 132 -4.35 -12.09 1.18
C ILE A 132 -4.24 -12.99 -0.05
N TYR A 133 -4.17 -12.38 -1.24
CA TYR A 133 -4.07 -13.10 -2.51
C TYR A 133 -2.68 -13.71 -2.74
N GLU A 134 -1.61 -12.93 -2.56
CA GLU A 134 -0.25 -13.37 -2.85
C GLU A 134 0.23 -14.47 -1.88
N ASP A 135 -0.13 -14.36 -0.61
CA ASP A 135 0.28 -15.31 0.43
C ASP A 135 -0.71 -16.49 0.58
N ASN A 136 -1.79 -16.51 -0.20
CA ASN A 136 -2.84 -17.53 -0.16
C ASN A 136 -3.37 -17.77 1.27
N LEU A 137 -3.77 -16.69 1.95
CA LEU A 137 -4.19 -16.79 3.35
C LEU A 137 -5.44 -17.67 3.51
N PRO A 138 -5.53 -18.48 4.58
CA PRO A 138 -6.69 -19.33 4.82
C PRO A 138 -7.92 -18.49 5.20
N LEU A 139 -9.12 -19.03 4.93
CA LEU A 139 -10.40 -18.35 5.17
C LEU A 139 -10.56 -17.78 6.59
N GLU A 140 -10.08 -18.49 7.61
CA GLU A 140 -10.13 -18.03 9.00
C GLU A 140 -9.23 -16.81 9.24
N ALA A 141 -8.06 -16.74 8.59
CA ALA A 141 -7.19 -15.56 8.66
C ALA A 141 -7.83 -14.36 7.95
N ILE A 142 -8.47 -14.59 6.80
CA ILE A 142 -9.19 -13.55 6.04
C ILE A 142 -10.32 -12.96 6.89
N ARG A 143 -11.13 -13.81 7.54
CA ARG A 143 -12.21 -13.37 8.45
C ARG A 143 -11.67 -12.54 9.61
N LYS A 144 -10.54 -12.96 10.21
CA LYS A 144 -9.88 -12.22 11.29
C LYS A 144 -9.41 -10.85 10.81
N VAL A 145 -8.69 -10.79 9.68
CA VAL A 145 -8.20 -9.53 9.08
C VAL A 145 -9.37 -8.59 8.77
N ARG A 146 -10.45 -9.08 8.16
CA ARG A 146 -11.67 -8.30 7.91
C ARG A 146 -12.24 -7.70 9.20
N GLN A 147 -12.27 -8.44 10.29
CA GLN A 147 -12.84 -7.99 11.55
C GLN A 147 -11.93 -6.98 12.28
N THR A 148 -10.62 -7.24 12.29
CA THR A 148 -9.69 -6.47 13.13
C THR A 148 -9.09 -5.28 12.40
N ILE A 149 -8.75 -5.44 11.11
CA ILE A 149 -8.00 -4.46 10.33
C ILE A 149 -8.91 -3.55 9.51
N PHE A 150 -9.84 -4.12 8.73
CA PHE A 150 -10.65 -3.35 7.78
C PHE A 150 -11.71 -2.50 8.51
N LYS A 151 -11.80 -1.22 8.13
CA LYS A 151 -12.71 -0.20 8.68
C LYS A 151 -13.46 0.59 7.61
N THR A 152 -12.87 0.84 6.44
CA THR A 152 -13.57 1.58 5.39
C THR A 152 -14.69 0.74 4.79
N ALA A 153 -15.79 1.38 4.38
CA ALA A 153 -16.92 0.66 3.79
C ALA A 153 -16.49 -0.01 2.47
N SER A 154 -15.74 0.72 1.64
CA SER A 154 -15.26 0.26 0.34
C SER A 154 -14.21 -0.84 0.47
N GLY A 155 -13.28 -0.75 1.43
CA GLY A 155 -12.29 -1.79 1.70
C GLY A 155 -12.93 -3.09 2.17
N ILE A 156 -13.90 -3.02 3.08
CA ILE A 156 -14.67 -4.19 3.54
C ILE A 156 -15.43 -4.83 2.37
N GLU A 157 -16.09 -4.01 1.55
CA GLU A 157 -16.83 -4.50 0.39
C GLU A 157 -15.89 -5.21 -0.62
N LEU A 158 -14.71 -4.65 -0.90
CA LEU A 158 -13.73 -5.28 -1.78
C LEU A 158 -13.22 -6.61 -1.23
N LEU A 159 -12.87 -6.67 0.06
CA LEU A 159 -12.45 -7.91 0.70
C LEU A 159 -13.55 -8.98 0.58
N ASP A 160 -14.80 -8.60 0.85
CA ASP A 160 -15.94 -9.52 0.76
C ASP A 160 -16.12 -10.07 -0.65
N LYS A 161 -16.09 -9.20 -1.67
CA LYS A 161 -16.22 -9.62 -3.07
C LYS A 161 -15.07 -10.52 -3.54
N MET A 162 -13.85 -10.24 -3.11
CA MET A 162 -12.67 -10.97 -3.56
C MET A 162 -12.53 -12.33 -2.88
N PHE A 163 -12.91 -12.44 -1.61
CA PHE A 163 -12.48 -13.57 -0.79
C PHE A 163 -13.57 -14.27 0.01
N LEU A 164 -14.71 -13.62 0.28
CA LEU A 164 -15.80 -14.21 1.08
C LEU A 164 -17.07 -14.50 0.30
N GLN A 165 -17.18 -14.04 -0.94
CA GLN A 165 -18.22 -14.42 -1.88
C GLN A 165 -17.76 -15.62 -2.72
N THR A 166 -18.70 -16.51 -3.03
CA THR A 166 -18.44 -17.68 -3.88
C THR A 166 -18.85 -17.37 -5.31
N TYR A 167 -17.90 -17.44 -6.24
CA TYR A 167 -18.23 -17.48 -7.66
C TYR A 167 -18.83 -18.85 -8.00
N SER A 168 -20.10 -18.87 -8.40
CA SER A 168 -20.75 -20.06 -8.97
C SER A 168 -20.90 -19.84 -10.48
N PRO A 169 -20.14 -20.55 -11.34
CA PRO A 169 -20.27 -20.43 -12.79
C PRO A 169 -21.61 -20.95 -13.33
N SER A 170 -22.41 -21.61 -12.49
CA SER A 170 -23.74 -22.12 -12.82
C SER A 170 -24.80 -21.37 -12.01
N GLY A 171 -25.48 -20.42 -12.65
CA GLY A 171 -26.83 -20.05 -12.29
C GLY A 171 -27.77 -20.97 -13.07
N ASN A 172 -28.41 -21.93 -12.39
CA ASN A 172 -29.36 -22.93 -12.90
C ASN A 172 -29.02 -23.62 -14.23
#